data_AF-A0A8H4XV81-F1
#
_entry.id   AF-A0A8H4XV81-F1
#
_cell.length_a   1.000
_cell.length_b   1.000
_cell.length_c   1.000
_cell.angle_alpha   90.00
_cell.angle_beta   90.00
_cell.angle_gamma   90.00
#
_symmetry.space_group_name_H-M   'P 1'
#
loop_
_entity.id
_entity.type
_entity.pdbx_description
1 polymer ?
#
loop_
_entity_poly.entity_id
_entity_poly.type
_entity_poly.pdbx_seq_one_letter_code
_entity_poly.pdbx_strand_id
1 'polypeptide(L)'
;MRRSTVLTLLSLSSSLALTQAKPLPLEQRNTVLNEFLSDLLEYLPAIDTTIEDAASIITDLDILLADIIGAKTTENQLTSGGSCAEYTLIFARGTSEPGNMGVLVGPPLVWALQAVVGTSGLTIQGVNDYSASVDGYLEGGDPSGS
;
A
#
# COMPACT_ATOMS: atom_id res chain seq x y z
N MET A 1 -22.47 71.23 16.25
CA MET A 1 -21.33 70.47 16.83
C MET A 1 -21.71 68.99 16.76
N ARG A 2 -21.41 68.26 15.68
CA ARG A 2 -20.16 67.54 15.36
C ARG A 2 -19.70 66.59 16.50
N ARG A 3 -19.94 65.29 16.34
CA ARG A 3 -18.88 64.27 16.12
C ARG A 3 -19.50 62.89 15.89
N SER A 4 -19.38 62.44 14.65
CA SER A 4 -19.65 61.08 14.20
C SER A 4 -18.40 60.24 14.49
N THR A 5 -18.53 59.16 15.25
CA THR A 5 -17.42 58.27 15.61
C THR A 5 -17.28 57.23 14.50
N VAL A 6 -16.28 57.40 13.64
CA VAL A 6 -15.91 56.43 12.60
C VAL A 6 -15.13 55.30 13.26
N LEU A 7 -15.70 54.09 13.24
CA LEU A 7 -15.03 52.86 13.70
C LEU A 7 -14.17 52.32 12.56
N THR A 8 -12.85 52.46 12.66
CA THR A 8 -11.89 51.95 11.68
C THR A 8 -11.63 50.47 11.96
N LEU A 9 -12.17 49.57 11.15
CA LEU A 9 -11.82 48.15 11.16
C LEU A 9 -10.42 47.97 10.54
N LEU A 10 -9.43 47.64 11.37
CA LEU A 10 -8.12 47.16 10.93
C LEU A 10 -8.27 45.72 10.44
N SER A 11 -8.22 45.51 9.12
CA SER A 11 -8.10 44.17 8.55
C SER A 11 -6.67 43.65 8.75
N LEU A 12 -6.48 42.75 9.71
CA LEU A 12 -5.23 41.99 9.85
C LEU A 12 -5.19 40.94 8.72
N SER A 13 -4.54 41.27 7.61
CA SER A 13 -4.15 40.29 6.60
C SER A 13 -2.93 39.53 7.10
N SER A 14 -3.16 38.46 7.88
CA SER A 14 -2.10 37.50 8.22
C SER A 14 -1.76 36.69 6.98
N SER A 15 -0.72 37.11 6.27
CA SER A 15 -0.05 36.28 5.29
C SER A 15 0.64 35.13 6.02
N LEU A 16 -0.04 33.98 6.17
CA LEU A 16 0.67 32.73 6.47
C LEU A 16 1.53 32.41 5.25
N ALA A 17 2.80 32.80 5.30
CA ALA A 17 3.80 32.20 4.45
C ALA A 17 3.83 30.71 4.78
N LEU A 18 3.35 29.88 3.84
CA LEU A 18 3.61 28.45 3.86
C LEU A 18 5.13 28.27 3.81
N THR A 19 5.76 28.14 4.97
CA THR A 19 7.13 27.65 5.05
C THR A 19 7.09 26.24 4.48
N GLN A 20 7.54 26.09 3.23
CA GLN A 20 7.64 24.81 2.60
C GLN A 20 8.52 23.92 3.48
N ALA A 21 7.91 22.87 4.04
CA ALA A 21 8.61 21.96 4.93
C ALA A 21 9.85 21.44 4.20
N LYS A 22 11.03 21.60 4.81
CA LYS A 22 12.27 21.06 4.27
C LYS A 22 12.06 19.55 4.09
N PRO A 23 12.30 18.98 2.89
CA PRO A 23 12.14 17.55 2.68
C PRO A 23 13.00 16.80 3.69
N LEU A 24 12.45 15.75 4.28
CA LEU A 24 13.21 14.88 5.18
C LEU A 24 14.49 14.37 4.48
N PRO A 25 15.58 14.16 5.22
CA PRO A 25 16.73 13.38 4.75
C PRO A 25 16.27 12.08 4.07
N LEU A 26 16.98 11.62 3.04
CA LEU A 26 16.56 10.44 2.25
C LEU A 26 16.36 9.20 3.12
N GLU A 27 17.22 9.00 4.13
CA GLU A 27 17.12 7.90 5.10
C GLU A 27 15.85 7.96 5.96
N GLN A 28 15.30 9.16 6.13
CA GLN A 28 14.07 9.45 6.90
C GLN A 28 12.84 9.58 6.00
N ARG A 29 12.99 9.48 4.68
CA ARG A 29 11.87 9.39 3.76
C ARG A 29 11.46 7.92 3.64
N ASN A 30 10.15 7.68 3.76
CA ASN A 30 9.57 6.35 3.61
C ASN A 30 10.17 5.31 4.58
N THR A 31 10.29 5.65 5.86
CA THR A 31 10.86 4.76 6.88
C THR A 31 10.22 3.36 6.89
N VAL A 32 8.92 3.27 6.65
CA VAL A 32 8.18 2.00 6.52
C VAL A 32 8.67 1.15 5.34
N LEU A 33 8.96 1.78 4.20
CA LEU A 33 9.53 1.08 3.05
C LEU A 33 10.96 0.65 3.33
N ASN A 34 11.77 1.52 3.95
CA ASN A 34 13.16 1.18 4.27
C ASN A 34 13.25 0.06 5.32
N GLU A 35 12.33 0.01 6.27
CA GLU A 35 12.20 -1.08 7.25
C GLU A 35 11.82 -2.38 6.54
N PHE A 36 10.75 -2.37 5.73
CA PHE A 36 10.37 -3.52 4.90
C PHE A 36 11.51 -4.02 4.01
N LEU A 37 12.24 -3.11 3.33
CA LEU A 37 13.35 -3.47 2.46
C LEU A 37 14.53 -4.04 3.24
N SER A 38 14.73 -3.61 4.49
CA SER A 38 15.77 -4.16 5.35
C SER A 38 15.43 -5.60 5.74
N ASP A 39 14.19 -5.86 6.16
CA ASP A 39 13.70 -7.20 6.47
C ASP A 39 13.76 -8.09 5.22
N LEU A 40 13.30 -7.60 4.07
CA LEU A 40 13.38 -8.31 2.80
C LEU A 40 14.83 -8.70 2.48
N LEU A 41 15.78 -7.78 2.58
CA LEU A 41 17.20 -8.05 2.30
C LEU A 41 17.86 -8.98 3.32
N GLU A 42 17.39 -8.99 4.57
CA GLU A 42 17.88 -9.89 5.61
C GLU A 42 17.47 -11.35 5.36
N TYR A 43 16.25 -11.57 4.89
CA TYR A 43 15.70 -12.92 4.68
C TYR A 43 15.72 -13.38 3.22
N LEU A 44 16.08 -12.52 2.27
CA LEU A 44 16.15 -12.83 0.85
C LEU A 44 17.08 -14.03 0.58
N PRO A 45 16.56 -15.16 0.09
CA PRO A 45 17.39 -16.27 -0.33
C PRO A 45 18.14 -15.91 -1.63
N ALA A 46 19.19 -16.66 -1.95
CA ALA A 46 19.83 -16.56 -3.25
C ALA A 46 18.86 -17.04 -4.35
N ILE A 47 18.22 -16.09 -5.04
CA ILE A 47 17.32 -16.33 -6.18
C ILE A 47 18.04 -16.05 -7.48
N ASP A 48 18.85 -17.03 -7.92
CA ASP A 48 19.39 -17.10 -9.27
C ASP A 48 18.86 -18.38 -9.94
N THR A 49 17.53 -18.46 -10.06
CA THR A 49 16.82 -19.61 -10.63
C THR A 49 15.55 -19.18 -11.35
N THR A 50 14.91 -20.09 -12.08
CA THR A 50 13.65 -19.81 -12.79
C THR A 50 12.48 -19.70 -11.83
N ILE A 51 11.38 -19.09 -12.29
CA ILE A 51 10.19 -18.93 -11.45
C ILE A 51 9.53 -20.28 -11.11
N GLU A 52 9.67 -21.30 -11.96
CA GLU A 52 9.20 -22.65 -11.64
C GLU A 52 9.90 -23.20 -10.39
N ASP A 53 11.22 -23.05 -10.33
CA ASP A 53 12.05 -23.56 -9.23
C ASP A 53 11.99 -22.66 -7.99
N ALA A 54 11.75 -21.36 -8.17
CA ALA A 54 11.66 -20.40 -7.09
C ALA A 54 10.28 -20.37 -6.41
N ALA A 55 9.23 -20.95 -7.01
CA ALA A 55 7.85 -20.78 -6.54
C ALA A 55 7.63 -21.11 -5.06
N SER A 56 8.15 -22.24 -4.58
CA SER A 56 8.03 -22.61 -3.15
C SER A 56 8.89 -21.73 -2.26
N ILE A 57 10.09 -21.37 -2.71
CA ILE A 57 11.02 -20.48 -2.00
C ILE A 57 10.38 -19.10 -1.79
N ILE A 58 9.75 -18.56 -2.83
CA ILE A 58 9.00 -17.30 -2.78
C ILE A 58 7.86 -17.42 -1.78
N THR A 59 7.04 -18.47 -1.89
CA THR A 59 5.89 -18.66 -0.99
C THR A 59 6.32 -18.70 0.47
N ASP A 60 7.37 -19.47 0.79
CA ASP A 60 7.86 -19.66 2.16
C ASP A 60 8.48 -18.36 2.72
N LEU A 61 9.28 -17.65 1.91
CA LEU A 61 9.85 -16.35 2.27
C LEU A 61 8.74 -15.34 2.53
N ASP A 62 7.74 -15.27 1.65
CA ASP A 62 6.70 -14.26 1.73
C ASP A 62 5.80 -14.47 2.96
N ILE A 63 5.54 -15.72 3.33
CA ILE A 63 4.84 -16.06 4.58
C ILE A 63 5.66 -15.56 5.78
N LEU A 64 6.97 -15.83 5.80
CA LEU A 64 7.85 -15.36 6.86
C LEU A 64 7.87 -13.82 6.94
N LEU A 65 8.04 -13.14 5.80
CA LEU A 65 8.05 -11.69 5.73
C LEU A 65 6.72 -11.11 6.22
N ALA A 66 5.59 -11.72 5.82
CA ALA A 66 4.27 -11.25 6.22
C ALA A 66 4.10 -11.29 7.75
N ASP A 67 4.59 -12.33 8.40
CA ASP A 67 4.58 -12.46 9.85
C ASP A 67 5.49 -11.42 10.53
N ILE A 68 6.69 -11.19 10.00
CA ILE A 68 7.67 -10.24 10.56
C ILE A 68 7.14 -8.80 10.49
N ILE A 69 6.60 -8.39 9.35
CA ILE A 69 6.15 -7.00 9.12
C ILE A 69 4.68 -6.78 9.52
N GLY A 70 3.98 -7.83 9.97
CA GLY A 70 2.55 -7.76 10.32
C GLY A 70 1.64 -7.47 9.12
N ALA A 71 2.02 -7.94 7.93
CA ALA A 71 1.24 -7.73 6.72
C ALA A 71 0.02 -8.64 6.65
N LYS A 72 -1.09 -8.08 6.17
CA LYS A 72 -2.28 -8.85 5.83
C LYS A 72 -2.20 -9.32 4.39
N THR A 73 -1.95 -10.60 4.21
CA THR A 73 -1.89 -11.24 2.88
C THR A 73 -3.26 -11.52 2.27
N THR A 74 -4.34 -11.32 3.02
CA THR A 74 -5.71 -11.54 2.56
C THR A 74 -6.63 -10.40 2.97
N GLU A 75 -7.33 -9.79 2.00
CA GLU A 75 -8.33 -8.74 2.22
C GLU A 75 -9.59 -9.02 1.41
N ASN A 76 -10.75 -8.95 2.07
CA ASN A 76 -12.04 -9.39 1.54
C ASN A 76 -13.19 -8.43 1.84
N GLN A 77 -12.91 -7.13 1.87
CA GLN A 77 -13.90 -6.17 2.37
C GLN A 77 -15.13 -6.07 1.46
N LEU A 78 -15.00 -6.26 0.15
CA LEU A 78 -16.15 -6.27 -0.77
C LEU A 78 -16.90 -7.61 -0.73
N THR A 79 -16.18 -8.71 -0.80
CA THR A 79 -16.79 -10.06 -0.87
C THR A 79 -17.40 -10.50 0.46
N SER A 80 -17.00 -9.89 1.58
CA SER A 80 -17.62 -10.11 2.91
C SER A 80 -18.86 -9.25 3.16
N GLY A 81 -19.41 -8.60 2.12
CA GLY A 81 -20.63 -7.79 2.21
C GLY A 81 -20.40 -6.33 2.61
N GLY A 82 -19.16 -5.84 2.59
CA GLY A 82 -18.86 -4.43 2.77
C GLY A 82 -19.20 -3.59 1.53
N SER A 83 -19.33 -2.28 1.72
CA SER A 83 -19.53 -1.32 0.64
C SER A 83 -18.21 -0.71 0.18
N CYS A 84 -18.20 -0.18 -1.05
CA CYS A 84 -17.12 0.71 -1.49
C CYS A 84 -17.09 1.98 -0.63
N ALA A 85 -15.90 2.36 -0.17
CA ALA A 85 -15.60 3.68 0.34
C ALA A 85 -15.48 4.68 -0.84
N GLU A 86 -14.97 5.88 -0.57
CA GLU A 86 -14.69 6.85 -1.63
C GLU A 86 -13.68 6.29 -2.65
N TYR A 87 -12.68 5.55 -2.17
CA TYR A 87 -11.70 4.84 -2.99
C TYR A 87 -11.79 3.34 -2.74
N THR A 88 -11.59 2.56 -3.80
CA THR A 88 -11.52 1.10 -3.73
C THR A 88 -10.27 0.62 -4.43
N LEU A 89 -9.46 -0.18 -3.73
CA LEU A 89 -8.34 -0.93 -4.31
C LEU A 89 -8.78 -2.38 -4.52
N ILE A 90 -8.80 -2.81 -5.78
CA ILE A 90 -8.82 -4.23 -6.15
C ILE A 90 -7.41 -4.60 -6.59
N PHE A 91 -6.82 -5.60 -5.96
CA PHE A 91 -5.41 -5.96 -6.17
C PHE A 91 -5.25 -7.44 -6.50
N ALA A 92 -4.55 -7.72 -7.61
CA ALA A 92 -4.10 -9.07 -7.95
C ALA A 92 -2.64 -9.22 -7.53
N ARG A 93 -2.35 -10.22 -6.69
CA ARG A 93 -1.00 -10.52 -6.20
C ARG A 93 -0.08 -11.08 -7.30
N GLY A 94 1.22 -11.13 -7.03
CA GLY A 94 2.20 -11.78 -7.90
C GLY A 94 2.17 -13.31 -7.82
N THR A 95 2.81 -13.96 -8.81
CA THR A 95 2.98 -15.41 -8.86
C THR A 95 3.59 -15.95 -7.56
N SER A 96 2.98 -17.00 -7.01
CA SER A 96 3.40 -17.67 -5.77
C SER A 96 3.31 -16.83 -4.48
N GLU A 97 2.84 -15.57 -4.54
CA GLU A 97 2.61 -14.82 -3.31
C GLU A 97 1.45 -15.44 -2.50
N PRO A 98 1.45 -15.32 -1.15
CA PRO A 98 0.41 -15.89 -0.30
C PRO A 98 -0.90 -15.08 -0.33
N GLY A 99 -2.00 -15.74 0.05
CA GLY A 99 -3.32 -15.12 0.21
C GLY A 99 -3.90 -14.54 -1.09
N ASN A 100 -4.57 -13.38 -1.03
CA ASN A 100 -5.10 -12.68 -2.21
C ASN A 100 -4.49 -11.28 -2.42
N MET A 101 -3.60 -10.84 -1.53
CA MET A 101 -2.87 -9.57 -1.58
C MET A 101 -1.35 -9.71 -1.71
N GLY A 102 -0.80 -10.90 -1.43
CA GLY A 102 0.64 -11.07 -1.30
C GLY A 102 1.23 -10.28 -0.14
N VAL A 103 2.53 -10.03 -0.19
CA VAL A 103 3.25 -9.32 0.87
C VAL A 103 4.13 -8.20 0.33
N LEU A 104 4.71 -8.37 -0.86
CA LEU A 104 5.78 -7.50 -1.32
C LEU A 104 5.26 -6.12 -1.75
N VAL A 105 4.08 -6.08 -2.36
CA VAL A 105 3.51 -4.85 -2.92
C VAL A 105 2.14 -4.51 -2.34
N GLY A 106 1.23 -5.49 -2.22
CA GLY A 106 -0.14 -5.24 -1.81
C GLY A 106 -0.26 -4.51 -0.46
N PRO A 107 0.23 -5.08 0.65
CA PRO A 107 0.16 -4.44 1.96
C PRO A 107 0.90 -3.11 2.06
N PRO A 108 2.16 -2.95 1.57
CA PRO A 108 2.82 -1.65 1.55
C PRO A 108 2.06 -0.57 0.77
N LEU A 109 1.45 -0.93 -0.38
CA LEU A 109 0.60 -0.03 -1.15
C LEU A 109 -0.66 0.37 -0.37
N VAL A 110 -1.31 -0.59 0.29
CA VAL A 110 -2.47 -0.31 1.15
C VAL A 110 -2.12 0.68 2.25
N TRP A 111 -1.01 0.49 2.96
CA TRP A 111 -0.59 1.40 4.03
C TRP A 111 -0.31 2.81 3.50
N ALA A 112 0.35 2.91 2.34
CA ALA A 112 0.62 4.19 1.70
C ALA A 112 -0.68 4.91 1.29
N LEU A 113 -1.65 4.19 0.73
CA LEU A 113 -2.95 4.76 0.36
C LEU A 113 -3.73 5.19 1.60
N GLN A 114 -3.79 4.37 2.64
CA GLN A 114 -4.46 4.70 3.90
C GLN A 114 -3.83 5.89 4.60
N ALA A 115 -2.52 6.11 4.48
CA ALA A 115 -1.85 7.30 5.00
C ALA A 115 -2.30 8.59 4.28
N VAL A 116 -2.78 8.49 3.03
CA VAL A 116 -3.26 9.63 2.24
C VAL A 116 -4.76 9.86 2.40
N VAL A 117 -5.56 8.80 2.30
CA VAL A 117 -7.04 8.91 2.24
C VAL A 117 -7.74 8.51 3.55
N GLY A 118 -6.99 8.04 4.55
CA GLY A 118 -7.52 7.50 5.79
C GLY A 118 -8.04 6.07 5.63
N THR A 119 -8.05 5.30 6.71
CA THR A 119 -8.49 3.89 6.70
C THR A 119 -9.97 3.73 6.33
N SER A 120 -10.83 4.68 6.68
CA SER A 120 -12.25 4.67 6.31
C SER A 120 -12.52 5.14 4.87
N GLY A 121 -11.55 5.80 4.24
CA GLY A 121 -11.66 6.31 2.86
C GLY A 121 -11.32 5.26 1.80
N LEU A 122 -10.76 4.12 2.20
CA LEU A 122 -10.29 3.07 1.31
C LEU A 122 -10.93 1.72 1.63
N THR A 123 -11.61 1.14 0.65
CA THR A 123 -12.01 -0.27 0.66
C THR A 123 -10.96 -1.10 -0.07
N ILE A 124 -10.61 -2.27 0.46
CA ILE A 124 -9.54 -3.14 -0.04
C ILE A 124 -10.10 -4.54 -0.33
N GLN A 125 -9.83 -5.02 -1.54
CA GLN A 125 -10.22 -6.35 -1.97
C GLN A 125 -9.08 -6.99 -2.76
N GLY A 126 -8.57 -8.12 -2.29
CA GLY A 126 -7.71 -8.96 -3.13
C GLY A 126 -8.55 -9.76 -4.14
N VAL A 127 -7.98 -10.10 -5.28
CA VAL A 127 -8.67 -10.95 -6.26
C VAL A 127 -8.73 -12.39 -5.74
N ASN A 128 -9.95 -12.87 -5.49
CA ASN A 128 -10.21 -14.26 -5.10
C ASN A 128 -10.27 -15.15 -6.34
N ASP A 129 -10.12 -16.46 -6.13
CA ASP A 129 -10.12 -17.49 -7.19
C ASP A 129 -9.06 -17.29 -8.29
N TYR A 130 -8.14 -16.33 -8.10
CA TYR A 130 -6.93 -16.15 -8.89
C TYR A 130 -5.79 -17.00 -8.31
N SER A 131 -5.36 -18.00 -9.08
CA SER A 131 -4.38 -18.98 -8.62
C SER A 131 -2.99 -18.39 -8.37
N ALA A 132 -2.62 -17.31 -9.07
CA ALA A 132 -1.25 -16.77 -9.12
C ALA A 132 -0.20 -17.88 -9.38
N SER A 133 -0.51 -18.80 -10.29
CA SER A 133 0.37 -19.91 -10.66
C SER A 133 1.45 -19.49 -11.65
N VAL A 134 2.51 -20.29 -11.73
CA VAL A 134 3.56 -20.13 -12.74
C VAL A 134 2.99 -20.38 -14.14
N ASP A 135 2.20 -21.43 -14.32
CA ASP A 135 1.55 -21.75 -15.60
C ASP A 135 0.70 -20.58 -16.12
N GLY A 136 -0.14 -20.00 -15.25
CA GLY A 136 -0.97 -18.86 -15.60
C GLY A 136 -0.12 -17.63 -15.97
N TYR A 137 1.01 -17.40 -15.30
CA TYR A 137 1.96 -16.35 -15.70
C TYR A 137 2.56 -16.60 -17.10
N LEU A 138 3.01 -17.83 -17.38
CA LEU A 138 3.63 -18.19 -18.65
C LEU A 138 2.63 -18.16 -19.83
N GLU A 139 1.36 -18.43 -19.57
CA GLU A 139 0.26 -18.30 -20.54
C GLU A 139 -0.17 -16.85 -20.80
N GLY A 140 0.34 -15.89 -20.00
CA GLY A 140 0.05 -14.46 -20.13
C GLY A 140 -1.11 -13.95 -19.26
N GLY A 141 -1.52 -14.73 -18.26
CA GLY A 141 -2.63 -14.45 -17.35
C GLY A 141 -3.62 -15.63 -17.28
N ASP A 142 -4.51 -15.61 -16.28
CA ASP A 142 -5.57 -16.62 -16.20
C ASP A 142 -6.51 -16.51 -17.42
N PRO A 143 -6.71 -17.58 -18.21
CA PRO A 143 -7.59 -17.53 -19.39
C PRO A 143 -9.04 -17.20 -19.06
N SER A 144 -9.49 -17.48 -17.83
CA SER A 144 -10.83 -17.15 -17.34
C SER A 144 -10.96 -15.70 -16.89
N GLY A 145 -9.85 -14.97 -16.81
CA GLY A 145 -9.77 -13.64 -16.23
C GLY A 145 -9.56 -13.67 -14.70
N SER A 146 -9.29 -12.48 -14.16
CA SER A 146 -9.12 -12.20 -12.73
C SER A 146 -10.38 -11.55 -12.17
#